data_AF-A0A2N5YWP6-F1
#
_entry.id   AF-A0A2N5YWP6-F1
#
_cell.length_a   1.000
_cell.length_b   1.000
_cell.length_c   1.000
_cell.angle_alpha   90.00
_cell.angle_beta   90.00
_cell.angle_gamma   90.00
#
_symmetry.space_group_name_H-M   'P 1'
#
loop_
_entity.id
_entity.type
_entity.pdbx_description
1 polymer ?
#
loop_
_entity_poly.entity_id
_entity_poly.type
_entity_poly.pdbx_seq_one_letter_code
_entity_poly.pdbx_strand_id
1 'polypeptide(L)'
;MFIKKILLLLLGCAFTLNIFTNPVNPVLALKIAKNFYIQKAKDKSLSEVSFSLAYIAKSNEIANQKETIKETALLYIFNVEQSDGFVIISADDNITPILGYSLSGSYFDSNLPPAFIKLIEKYKKEITDVLINGYKADLFIENEWKSLEGGYPINTDKETMSVYPLLTTTWSQSPYVNALCPYDVDAGSAN
;
A
#
# COMPACT_ATOMS: atom_id res chain seq x y z
N MET A 1 0.28 -45.54 32.99
CA MET A 1 0.35 -45.61 31.51
C MET A 1 -0.49 -44.54 30.80
N PHE A 2 -1.66 -44.15 31.32
CA PHE A 2 -2.54 -43.12 30.74
C PHE A 2 -1.97 -41.69 30.75
N ILE A 3 -1.27 -41.28 31.83
CA ILE A 3 -0.67 -39.93 31.94
C ILE A 3 0.42 -39.66 30.89
N LYS A 4 1.23 -40.67 30.52
CA LYS A 4 2.24 -40.53 29.45
C LYS A 4 1.61 -40.35 28.06
N LYS A 5 0.42 -40.95 27.83
CA LYS A 5 -0.32 -40.80 26.57
C LYS A 5 -0.98 -39.42 26.46
N ILE A 6 -1.49 -38.89 27.58
CA ILE A 6 -2.04 -37.52 27.65
C ILE A 6 -0.93 -36.47 27.48
N LEU A 7 0.25 -36.70 28.08
CA LEU A 7 1.41 -35.80 27.93
C LEU A 7 1.94 -35.79 26.48
N LEU A 8 1.94 -36.94 25.79
CA LEU A 8 2.31 -37.01 24.36
C LEU A 8 1.29 -36.27 23.46
N LEU A 9 0.01 -36.31 23.80
CA LEU A 9 -1.05 -35.63 23.04
C LEU A 9 -0.95 -34.10 23.19
N LEU A 10 -0.64 -33.61 24.40
CA LEU A 10 -0.39 -32.19 24.68
C LEU A 10 0.89 -31.68 24.00
N LEU A 11 1.94 -32.51 23.92
CA LEU A 11 3.19 -32.16 23.24
C LEU A 11 3.03 -32.13 21.71
N GLY A 12 2.09 -32.89 21.15
CA GLY A 12 1.74 -32.87 19.72
C GLY A 12 0.94 -31.64 19.29
N CYS A 13 0.06 -31.12 20.15
CA CYS A 13 -0.70 -29.89 19.87
C CYS A 13 0.16 -28.61 19.91
N ALA A 14 1.32 -28.63 20.56
CA ALA A 14 2.20 -27.48 20.65
C ALA A 14 2.98 -27.17 19.35
N PHE A 15 2.93 -28.07 18.35
CA PHE A 15 3.75 -27.97 17.13
C PHE A 15 3.07 -27.29 15.93
N THR A 16 1.82 -26.83 16.06
CA THR A 16 1.04 -26.28 14.92
C THR A 16 0.91 -24.76 14.91
N LEU A 17 1.69 -24.02 15.70
CA LEU A 17 1.69 -22.55 15.68
C LEU A 17 2.85 -21.98 14.86
N ASN A 18 2.97 -22.40 13.60
CA ASN A 18 3.70 -21.61 12.61
C ASN A 18 2.67 -20.82 11.80
N ILE A 19 2.24 -19.69 12.34
CA ILE A 19 1.51 -18.70 11.56
C ILE A 19 2.56 -18.02 10.68
N PHE A 20 2.83 -18.62 9.53
CA PHE A 20 3.53 -17.92 8.46
C PHE A 20 2.62 -16.77 8.01
N THR A 21 3.12 -15.55 8.13
CA THR A 21 2.49 -14.39 7.51
C THR A 21 2.54 -14.60 6.01
N ASN A 22 1.37 -14.66 5.38
CA ASN A 22 1.30 -14.83 3.95
C ASN A 22 1.41 -13.44 3.31
N PRO A 23 2.36 -13.22 2.38
CA PRO A 23 2.40 -11.98 1.63
C PRO A 23 1.05 -11.77 0.95
N VAL A 24 0.54 -10.54 1.00
CA VAL A 24 -0.74 -10.18 0.38
C VAL A 24 -0.57 -10.32 -1.12
N ASN A 25 -1.33 -11.22 -1.71
CA ASN A 25 -1.30 -11.44 -3.15
C ASN A 25 -2.07 -10.31 -3.89
N PRO A 26 -1.78 -10.09 -5.19
CA PRO A 26 -2.42 -9.02 -5.96
C PRO A 26 -3.96 -9.12 -6.03
N VAL A 27 -4.55 -10.32 -5.90
CA VAL A 27 -6.00 -10.52 -5.96
C VAL A 27 -6.68 -9.99 -4.70
N LEU A 28 -6.11 -10.30 -3.52
CA LEU A 28 -6.57 -9.74 -2.25
C LEU A 28 -6.36 -8.23 -2.20
N ALA A 29 -5.20 -7.74 -2.63
CA ALA A 29 -4.90 -6.31 -2.72
C ALA A 29 -5.90 -5.58 -3.63
N LEU A 30 -6.24 -6.15 -4.79
CA LEU A 30 -7.25 -5.61 -5.71
C LEU A 30 -8.64 -5.55 -5.07
N LYS A 31 -9.04 -6.61 -4.36
CA LYS A 31 -10.33 -6.64 -3.65
C LYS A 31 -10.42 -5.52 -2.61
N ILE A 32 -9.35 -5.33 -1.84
CA ILE A 32 -9.27 -4.27 -0.82
C ILE A 32 -9.25 -2.88 -1.45
N ALA A 33 -8.49 -2.69 -2.53
CA ALA A 33 -8.48 -1.44 -3.29
C ALA A 33 -9.88 -1.06 -3.79
N LYS A 34 -10.64 -2.02 -4.34
CA LYS A 34 -12.02 -1.82 -4.79
C LYS A 34 -12.93 -1.39 -3.64
N ASN A 35 -12.92 -2.16 -2.55
CA ASN A 35 -13.76 -1.91 -1.40
C ASN A 35 -13.48 -0.54 -0.78
N PHE A 36 -12.19 -0.19 -0.62
CA PHE A 36 -11.78 1.11 -0.11
C PHE A 36 -12.18 2.27 -1.03
N TYR A 37 -11.87 2.17 -2.34
CA TYR A 37 -12.08 3.26 -3.28
C TYR A 37 -13.54 3.68 -3.35
N ILE A 38 -14.47 2.73 -3.35
CA ILE A 38 -15.91 3.00 -3.47
C ILE A 38 -16.48 3.69 -2.23
N GLN A 39 -15.99 3.32 -1.04
CA GLN A 39 -16.33 4.04 0.18
C GLN A 39 -15.88 5.51 0.13
N LYS A 40 -14.79 5.83 -0.60
CA LYS A 40 -14.29 7.20 -0.78
C LYS A 40 -14.93 7.95 -1.94
N ALA A 41 -15.24 7.26 -3.04
CA ALA A 41 -15.74 7.87 -4.26
C ALA A 41 -17.21 8.35 -4.18
N LYS A 42 -17.96 7.96 -3.12
CA LYS A 42 -19.35 8.34 -2.75
C LYS A 42 -20.46 8.11 -3.80
N ASP A 43 -20.17 8.23 -5.09
CA ASP A 43 -21.14 8.23 -6.19
C ASP A 43 -20.93 7.08 -7.20
N LYS A 44 -19.99 6.16 -6.94
CA LYS A 44 -19.64 5.06 -7.86
C LYS A 44 -19.93 3.69 -7.26
N SER A 45 -20.61 2.82 -8.02
CA SER A 45 -20.89 1.43 -7.64
C SER A 45 -19.73 0.49 -8.02
N LEU A 46 -19.56 -0.62 -7.28
CA LEU A 46 -18.54 -1.66 -7.54
C LEU A 46 -18.60 -2.24 -8.97
N SER A 47 -19.79 -2.29 -9.54
CA SER A 47 -20.04 -2.90 -10.86
C SER A 47 -19.64 -2.01 -12.03
N GLU A 48 -19.43 -0.72 -11.78
CA GLU A 48 -19.19 0.29 -12.83
C GLU A 48 -17.72 0.71 -12.94
N VAL A 49 -16.87 0.26 -12.01
CA VAL A 49 -15.50 0.72 -11.88
C VAL A 49 -14.51 -0.41 -12.13
N SER A 50 -13.73 -0.27 -13.19
CA SER A 50 -12.62 -1.12 -13.56
C SER A 50 -11.33 -0.67 -12.89
N PHE A 51 -10.50 -1.66 -12.56
CA PHE A 51 -9.22 -1.47 -11.90
C PHE A 51 -8.16 -2.23 -12.70
N SER A 52 -6.98 -1.63 -12.83
CA SER A 52 -5.83 -2.26 -13.49
C SER A 52 -4.59 -2.14 -12.61
N LEU A 53 -3.79 -3.21 -12.54
CA LEU A 53 -2.53 -3.19 -11.83
C LEU A 53 -1.53 -2.34 -12.63
N ALA A 54 -1.16 -1.19 -12.10
CA ALA A 54 -0.29 -0.22 -12.75
C ALA A 54 1.18 -0.38 -12.35
N TYR A 55 1.43 -0.79 -11.10
CA TYR A 55 2.80 -0.93 -10.59
C TYR A 55 2.89 -1.95 -9.45
N ILE A 56 4.03 -2.64 -9.37
CA ILE A 56 4.42 -3.49 -8.24
C ILE A 56 5.79 -3.02 -7.78
N ALA A 57 5.88 -2.47 -6.57
CA ALA A 57 7.19 -2.25 -5.97
C ALA A 57 7.64 -3.55 -5.34
N LYS A 58 8.87 -3.96 -5.61
CA LYS A 58 9.47 -5.15 -5.00
C LYS A 58 10.70 -4.78 -4.19
N SER A 59 11.03 -5.61 -3.22
CA SER A 59 12.32 -5.57 -2.55
C SER A 59 13.40 -6.03 -3.53
N ASN A 60 14.58 -5.43 -3.43
CA ASN A 60 15.76 -6.09 -3.97
C ASN A 60 16.01 -7.37 -3.16
N GLU A 61 16.75 -8.33 -3.71
CA GLU A 61 17.24 -9.45 -2.91
C GLU A 61 18.11 -8.90 -1.78
N ILE A 62 17.68 -9.09 -0.53
CA ILE A 62 18.45 -8.70 0.64
C ILE A 62 18.81 -9.98 1.37
N ALA A 63 20.09 -10.34 1.31
CA ALA A 63 20.67 -11.39 2.13
C ALA A 63 20.91 -10.83 3.54
N ASN A 64 19.95 -11.04 4.45
CA ASN A 64 20.21 -10.82 5.87
C ASN A 64 20.74 -12.10 6.51
N GLN A 65 21.54 -11.98 7.57
CA GLN A 65 22.24 -13.07 8.26
C GLN A 65 21.35 -14.20 8.82
N LYS A 66 20.02 -14.09 8.69
CA LYS A 66 19.06 -15.10 9.17
C LYS A 66 18.15 -15.67 8.09
N GLU A 67 17.80 -14.95 7.03
CA GLU A 67 16.98 -15.45 5.91
C GLU A 67 17.27 -14.66 4.62
N THR A 68 17.23 -15.36 3.47
CA THR A 68 17.24 -14.72 2.15
C THR A 68 15.85 -14.21 1.83
N ILE A 69 15.65 -12.89 1.83
CA ILE A 69 14.43 -12.29 1.30
C ILE A 69 14.51 -12.42 -0.22
N LYS A 70 13.84 -13.44 -0.77
CA LYS A 70 13.56 -13.51 -2.21
C LYS A 70 12.85 -12.23 -2.64
N GLU A 71 12.96 -11.87 -3.90
CA GLU A 71 12.23 -10.74 -4.49
C GLU A 71 10.75 -10.78 -4.05
N THR A 72 10.38 -9.88 -3.14
CA THR A 72 9.07 -9.88 -2.45
C THR A 72 8.34 -8.60 -2.82
N ALA A 73 7.05 -8.69 -3.13
CA ALA A 73 6.24 -7.50 -3.35
C ALA A 73 6.15 -6.69 -2.05
N LEU A 74 6.32 -5.37 -2.15
CA LEU A 74 6.22 -4.43 -1.03
C LEU A 74 4.91 -3.66 -1.08
N LEU A 75 4.51 -3.22 -2.27
CA LEU A 75 3.22 -2.55 -2.48
C LEU A 75 2.72 -2.72 -3.90
N TYR A 76 1.43 -2.50 -4.08
CA TYR A 76 0.73 -2.50 -5.36
C TYR A 76 0.11 -1.14 -5.61
N ILE A 77 0.13 -0.66 -6.85
CA ILE A 77 -0.65 0.50 -7.28
C ILE A 77 -1.66 0.04 -8.32
N PHE A 78 -2.94 0.28 -8.03
CA PHE A 78 -4.03 0.01 -8.96
C PHE A 78 -4.60 1.33 -9.48
N ASN A 79 -4.60 1.51 -10.80
CA ASN A 79 -5.33 2.60 -11.44
C ASN A 79 -6.81 2.27 -11.50
N VAL A 80 -7.63 3.33 -11.43
CA VAL A 80 -9.08 3.28 -11.50
C VAL A 80 -9.51 3.94 -12.79
N GLU A 81 -10.16 3.17 -13.67
CA GLU A 81 -10.45 3.61 -15.04
C GLU A 81 -9.21 4.22 -15.72
N GLN A 82 -9.41 5.08 -16.72
CA GLN A 82 -8.29 5.79 -17.38
C GLN A 82 -7.79 6.99 -16.57
N SER A 83 -8.63 7.62 -15.76
CA SER A 83 -8.32 8.90 -15.10
C SER A 83 -9.08 9.14 -13.78
N ASP A 84 -9.65 8.10 -13.19
CA ASP A 84 -10.48 8.23 -11.99
C ASP A 84 -9.70 7.99 -10.69
N GLY A 85 -8.38 8.02 -10.77
CA GLY A 85 -7.48 7.94 -9.65
C GLY A 85 -6.77 6.61 -9.55
N PHE A 86 -6.23 6.37 -8.37
CA PHE A 86 -5.46 5.16 -8.08
C PHE A 86 -5.48 4.87 -6.59
N VAL A 87 -5.17 3.63 -6.22
CA VAL A 87 -5.01 3.21 -4.82
C VAL A 87 -3.68 2.49 -4.66
N ILE A 88 -2.93 2.85 -3.62
CA ILE A 88 -1.66 2.23 -3.22
C ILE A 88 -1.93 1.32 -2.02
N ILE A 89 -1.64 0.03 -2.19
CA ILE A 89 -1.94 -1.03 -1.22
C ILE A 89 -0.64 -1.67 -0.73
N SER A 90 -0.52 -1.92 0.57
CA SER A 90 0.58 -2.71 1.13
C SER A 90 0.53 -4.17 0.62
N ALA A 91 1.68 -4.77 0.33
CA ALA A 91 1.77 -6.17 -0.03
C ALA A 91 2.01 -7.11 1.18
N ASP A 92 1.92 -6.58 2.40
CA ASP A 92 2.06 -7.34 3.65
C ASP A 92 0.99 -6.90 4.67
N ASP A 93 0.39 -7.89 5.34
CA ASP A 93 -0.72 -7.70 6.28
C ASP A 93 -0.30 -7.19 7.66
N ASN A 94 1.01 -7.10 7.93
CA ASN A 94 1.56 -6.48 9.14
C ASN A 94 1.66 -4.95 9.03
N ILE A 95 1.34 -4.37 7.87
CA ILE A 95 1.30 -2.93 7.60
C ILE A 95 -0.14 -2.52 7.27
N THR A 96 -0.51 -1.26 7.54
CA THR A 96 -1.84 -0.73 7.16
C THR A 96 -2.14 -0.99 5.68
N PRO A 97 -3.36 -1.43 5.33
CA PRO A 97 -3.70 -1.84 3.96
C PRO A 97 -3.57 -0.71 2.95
N ILE A 98 -3.99 0.52 3.30
CA ILE A 98 -4.04 1.65 2.37
C ILE A 98 -2.90 2.63 2.66
N LEU A 99 -1.91 2.66 1.77
CA LEU A 99 -0.77 3.58 1.91
C LEU A 99 -1.07 4.97 1.33
N GLY A 100 -1.98 5.04 0.35
CA GLY A 100 -2.39 6.30 -0.27
C GLY A 100 -3.38 6.07 -1.40
N TYR A 101 -4.07 7.13 -1.81
CA TYR A 101 -5.01 7.08 -2.94
C TYR A 101 -5.22 8.46 -3.57
N SER A 102 -5.75 8.46 -4.78
CA SER A 102 -6.33 9.62 -5.44
C SER A 102 -7.71 9.24 -6.00
N LEU A 103 -8.63 10.21 -6.07
CA LEU A 103 -9.94 10.07 -6.72
C LEU A 103 -9.96 10.68 -8.13
N SER A 104 -8.79 11.11 -8.63
CA SER A 104 -8.62 11.65 -9.98
C SER A 104 -7.21 11.43 -10.50
N GLY A 105 -7.05 11.53 -11.82
CA GLY A 105 -5.80 11.26 -12.51
C GLY A 105 -5.49 9.76 -12.56
N SER A 106 -4.24 9.41 -12.85
CA SER A 106 -3.78 8.02 -12.89
C SER A 106 -2.30 7.97 -12.56
N TYR A 107 -1.84 6.85 -12.02
CA TYR A 107 -0.42 6.56 -11.92
C TYR A 107 0.14 6.20 -13.30
N PHE A 108 1.28 6.81 -13.63
CA PHE A 108 2.11 6.45 -14.79
C PHE A 108 3.56 6.35 -14.33
N ASP A 109 4.26 5.31 -14.76
CA ASP A 109 5.65 5.05 -14.32
C ASP A 109 6.68 6.04 -14.91
N SER A 110 6.23 6.96 -15.78
CA SER A 110 7.05 7.99 -16.40
C SER A 110 6.76 9.37 -15.82
N ASN A 111 7.82 10.20 -15.70
CA ASN A 111 7.73 11.60 -15.29
C ASN A 111 7.03 11.83 -13.92
N LEU A 112 7.28 10.93 -12.97
CA LEU A 112 6.71 11.05 -11.62
C LEU A 112 7.27 12.27 -10.88
N PRO A 113 6.45 13.00 -10.10
CA PRO A 113 6.93 14.08 -9.26
C PRO A 113 8.01 13.59 -8.27
N PRO A 114 9.13 14.30 -8.09
CA PRO A 114 10.20 13.86 -7.18
C PRO A 114 9.73 13.63 -5.73
N ALA A 115 8.74 14.40 -5.28
CA ALA A 115 8.12 14.20 -3.96
C ALA A 115 7.39 12.86 -3.85
N PHE A 116 6.68 12.45 -4.91
CA PHE A 116 6.00 11.17 -4.96
C PHE A 116 7.00 10.01 -4.99
N ILE A 117 8.08 10.12 -5.77
CA ILE A 117 9.16 9.14 -5.80
C ILE A 117 9.73 8.92 -4.38
N LYS A 118 10.10 10.01 -3.69
CA LYS A 118 10.61 9.94 -2.31
C LYS A 118 9.60 9.32 -1.33
N LEU A 119 8.31 9.56 -1.52
CA LEU A 119 7.26 8.95 -0.69
C LEU A 119 7.20 7.42 -0.90
N ILE A 120 7.22 6.96 -2.15
CA ILE A 120 7.24 5.52 -2.46
C ILE A 120 8.52 4.87 -1.95
N GLU A 121 9.68 5.51 -2.10
CA GLU A 121 10.95 5.02 -1.54
C GLU A 121 10.90 4.88 -0.02
N LYS A 122 10.30 5.85 0.66
CA LYS A 122 10.07 5.78 2.11
C LYS A 122 9.19 4.58 2.48
N TYR A 123 8.07 4.38 1.81
CA TYR A 123 7.21 3.21 2.07
C TYR A 123 7.94 1.90 1.82
N LYS A 124 8.69 1.79 0.71
CA LYS A 124 9.51 0.59 0.43
C LYS A 124 10.47 0.30 1.58
N LYS A 125 11.13 1.33 2.12
CA LYS A 125 12.05 1.18 3.25
C LYS A 125 11.33 0.72 4.51
N GLU A 126 10.23 1.37 4.89
CA GLU A 126 9.46 1.03 6.08
C GLU A 126 8.90 -0.40 6.02
N ILE A 127 8.36 -0.82 4.87
CA ILE A 127 7.85 -2.17 4.65
C ILE A 127 8.99 -3.19 4.71
N THR A 128 10.13 -2.88 4.08
CA THR A 128 11.31 -3.74 4.15
C THR A 128 11.81 -3.90 5.59
N ASP A 129 11.81 -2.82 6.38
CA ASP A 129 12.20 -2.86 7.78
C ASP A 129 11.25 -3.73 8.62
N VAL A 130 9.94 -3.70 8.33
CA VAL A 130 8.94 -4.61 8.96
C VAL A 130 9.23 -6.07 8.63
N LEU A 131 9.50 -6.37 7.36
CA LEU A 131 9.81 -7.74 6.90
C LEU A 131 11.10 -8.28 7.53
N ILE A 132 12.16 -7.47 7.59
CA ILE A 132 13.47 -7.87 8.13
C ILE A 132 13.39 -8.14 9.63
N ASN A 133 12.66 -7.30 10.36
CA ASN A 133 12.58 -7.40 11.82
C ASN A 133 11.43 -8.30 12.30
N GLY A 134 10.56 -8.75 11.39
CA GLY A 134 9.42 -9.60 11.71
C GLY A 134 8.40 -8.93 12.62
N TYR A 135 8.22 -7.61 12.50
CA TYR A 135 7.18 -6.89 13.25
C TYR A 135 5.80 -7.43 12.87
N LYS A 136 4.89 -7.47 13.86
CA LYS A 136 3.53 -7.95 13.68
C LYS A 136 2.56 -6.78 13.71
N ALA A 137 1.49 -6.89 12.92
CA ALA A 137 0.36 -5.97 13.02
C ALA A 137 -0.14 -5.90 14.46
N ASP A 138 -0.56 -4.71 14.88
CA ASP A 138 -1.38 -4.55 16.06
C ASP A 138 -2.85 -4.85 15.73
N LEU A 139 -3.71 -4.86 16.75
CA LEU A 139 -5.14 -5.09 16.58
C LEU A 139 -5.80 -4.05 15.67
N PHE A 140 -5.24 -2.85 15.56
CA PHE A 140 -5.79 -1.80 14.71
C PHE A 140 -5.58 -2.17 13.24
N ILE A 141 -4.35 -2.48 12.83
CA ILE A 141 -4.02 -2.89 11.46
C ILE A 141 -4.77 -4.17 11.07
N GLU A 142 -4.82 -5.17 11.96
CA GLU A 142 -5.58 -6.40 11.69
C GLU A 142 -7.07 -6.13 11.42
N ASN A 143 -7.67 -5.22 12.19
CA ASN A 143 -9.07 -4.86 12.03
C ASN A 143 -9.31 -4.02 10.76
N GLU A 144 -8.36 -3.18 10.35
CA GLU A 144 -8.43 -2.49 9.06
C GLU A 144 -8.47 -3.48 7.89
N TRP A 145 -7.58 -4.47 7.87
CA TRP A 145 -7.57 -5.53 6.85
C TRP A 145 -8.89 -6.30 6.83
N LYS A 146 -9.35 -6.79 7.98
CA LYS A 146 -10.63 -7.53 8.10
C LYS A 146 -11.83 -6.69 7.65
N SER A 147 -11.85 -5.40 8.00
CA SER A 147 -12.95 -4.50 7.64
C SER A 147 -12.99 -4.25 6.14
N LEU A 148 -11.85 -3.88 5.54
CA LEU A 148 -11.77 -3.63 4.10
C LEU A 148 -12.00 -4.90 3.28
N GLU A 149 -11.52 -6.05 3.74
CA GLU A 149 -11.79 -7.33 3.07
C GLU A 149 -13.30 -7.67 3.08
N GLY A 150 -13.98 -7.39 4.19
CA GLY A 150 -15.43 -7.51 4.34
C GLY A 150 -16.24 -6.41 3.65
N GLY A 151 -15.58 -5.38 3.11
CA GLY A 151 -16.23 -4.23 2.47
C GLY A 151 -16.83 -3.23 3.46
N TYR A 152 -16.48 -3.32 4.74
CA TYR A 152 -16.94 -2.43 5.79
C TYR A 152 -16.09 -1.16 5.86
N PRO A 153 -16.68 0.00 6.23
CA PRO A 153 -15.93 1.21 6.46
C PRO A 153 -14.97 1.06 7.63
N ILE A 154 -13.77 1.62 7.50
CA ILE A 154 -12.83 1.72 8.61
C ILE A 154 -13.38 2.77 9.58
N ASN A 155 -14.00 2.31 10.68
CA ASN A 155 -14.40 3.17 11.77
C ASN A 155 -13.14 3.63 12.51
N THR A 156 -12.71 4.86 12.26
CA THR A 156 -11.81 5.53 13.19
C THR A 156 -12.69 6.24 14.21
N ASP A 157 -12.49 5.97 15.51
CA ASP A 157 -13.27 6.54 16.63
C ASP A 157 -13.22 8.08 16.71
N LYS A 158 -12.49 8.72 15.79
CA LYS A 158 -12.57 10.15 15.53
C LYS A 158 -13.30 10.36 14.22
N GLU A 159 -14.55 10.80 14.30
CA GLU A 159 -15.17 11.59 13.24
C GLU A 159 -14.35 12.87 13.05
N THR A 160 -13.21 12.77 12.38
CA THR A 160 -12.52 13.93 11.88
C THR A 160 -13.43 14.50 10.82
N MET A 161 -14.01 15.67 11.07
CA MET A 161 -14.59 16.48 10.01
C MET A 161 -13.61 16.50 8.85
N SER A 162 -13.98 15.84 7.75
CA SER A 162 -13.14 15.74 6.57
C SER A 162 -12.93 17.17 6.04
N VAL A 163 -11.78 17.77 6.33
CA VAL A 163 -11.39 19.03 5.73
C VAL A 163 -11.02 18.72 4.28
N TYR A 164 -11.88 19.12 3.35
CA TYR A 164 -11.58 19.03 1.93
C TYR A 164 -10.30 19.82 1.61
N PRO A 165 -9.56 19.47 0.55
CA PRO A 165 -8.37 20.21 0.13
C PRO A 165 -8.65 21.72 0.12
N LEU A 166 -7.90 22.47 0.93
CA LEU A 166 -8.05 23.92 1.04
C LEU A 166 -7.56 24.64 -0.23
N LEU A 167 -6.71 23.97 -1.00
CA LEU A 167 -6.14 24.45 -2.24
C LEU A 167 -6.82 23.76 -3.42
N THR A 168 -7.15 24.54 -4.44
CA THR A 168 -7.69 24.05 -5.71
C THR A 168 -6.67 24.14 -6.86
N THR A 169 -5.51 24.75 -6.59
CA THR A 169 -4.44 24.95 -7.57
C THR A 169 -3.66 23.67 -7.83
N THR A 170 -3.42 23.36 -9.11
CA THR A 170 -2.62 22.23 -9.59
C THR A 170 -1.34 22.73 -10.27
N TRP A 171 -0.52 23.49 -9.55
CA TRP A 171 0.71 24.05 -10.11
C TRP A 171 1.70 22.96 -10.52
N SER A 172 2.41 23.20 -11.61
CA SER A 172 3.50 22.37 -12.12
C SER A 172 4.86 23.07 -11.91
N GLN A 173 5.95 22.38 -12.23
CA GLN A 173 7.29 22.99 -12.25
C GLN A 173 7.59 23.72 -13.57
N SER A 174 6.85 23.44 -14.64
CA SER A 174 7.08 23.98 -15.99
C SER A 174 5.79 23.99 -16.82
N PRO A 175 5.73 24.73 -17.95
CA PRO A 175 6.75 25.66 -18.47
C PRO A 175 6.58 27.11 -17.99
N TYR A 176 5.43 27.47 -17.40
CA TYR A 176 5.15 28.87 -17.06
C TYR A 176 5.56 29.24 -15.64
N VAL A 177 5.59 28.27 -14.72
CA VAL A 177 5.97 28.50 -13.32
C VAL A 177 7.47 28.77 -13.19
N ASN A 178 8.29 28.14 -14.04
CA ASN A 178 9.74 28.37 -14.11
C ASN A 178 10.15 29.45 -15.11
N ALA A 179 9.22 30.23 -15.69
CA ALA A 179 9.54 31.23 -16.73
C ALA A 179 10.48 32.34 -16.26
N LEU A 180 10.56 32.60 -14.95
CA LEU A 180 11.45 33.57 -14.33
C LEU A 180 12.62 32.92 -13.56
N CYS A 181 12.77 31.59 -13.64
CA CYS A 181 13.93 30.92 -13.07
C CYS A 181 15.17 31.23 -13.93
N PRO A 182 16.33 31.51 -13.31
CA PRO A 182 17.58 31.67 -14.05
C PRO A 182 17.85 30.46 -14.96
N TYR A 183 18.35 30.72 -16.15
CA TYR A 183 18.79 29.66 -17.06
C TYR A 183 20.00 28.94 -16.44
N ASP A 184 19.86 27.62 -16.27
CA ASP A 184 20.94 26.74 -15.82
C ASP A 184 21.58 26.07 -17.04
N VAL A 185 22.82 26.47 -17.33
CA VAL A 185 23.62 25.93 -18.45
C VAL A 185 23.94 24.44 -18.29
N ASP A 186 24.00 23.95 -17.05
CA ASP A 186 24.38 22.56 -16.74
C ASP A 186 23.16 21.62 -16.75
N ALA A 187 21.96 22.14 -16.47
CA ALA A 187 20.72 21.37 -16.48
C ALA A 187 20.12 21.18 -17.89
N GLY A 188 20.61 21.93 -18.89
CA GLY A 188 20.04 21.98 -20.24
C GLY A 188 18.70 22.71 -20.28
N SER A 189 18.36 23.30 -21.45
CA SER A 189 17.11 24.05 -21.61
C SER A 189 15.90 23.12 -21.43
N ALA A 190 15.19 23.25 -20.31
CA ALA A 190 13.87 22.68 -20.15
C ALA A 190 12.85 23.54 -20.93
N ASN A 191 12.83 23.38 -22.26
CA ASN A 191 11.74 23.82 -23.11
C ASN A 191 10.69 22.71 -23.22
#